data_AF-A0A2D5MRG3-F1
#
_entry.id   AF-A0A2D5MRG3-F1
#
_cell.length_a   1.000
_cell.length_b   1.000
_cell.length_c   1.000
_cell.angle_alpha   90.00
_cell.angle_beta   90.00
_cell.angle_gamma   90.00
#
_symmetry.space_group_name_H-M   'P 1'
#
loop_
_entity.id
_entity.type
_entity.pdbx_description
1 polymer ?
#
loop_
_entity_poly.entity_id
_entity_poly.type
_entity_poly.pdbx_seq_one_letter_code
_entity_poly.pdbx_strand_id
1 'polypeptide(L)'
;MATTKDIIANIEQIYGSNNSLNLLKDFERVLDELDVYVYDGWLDGELVSGPNESRYFVECTFMWPYENMPEPQGGKRLQEYGCKVGFAESAIAKVRKIKDVNDIRPGTRKGKIDYENIWMVKIAMPKRLMKNIDRGYKNLDRNKVQDIMANNAVNMNLEPAQEVAAQTEAPADDAAAQQ
;
A
#
# COMPACT_ATOMS: atom_id res chain seq x y z
N MET A 1 -37.62 18.39 -5.11
CA MET A 1 -36.67 18.59 -6.22
C MET A 1 -35.30 18.83 -5.60
N ALA A 2 -34.25 18.17 -6.10
CA ALA A 2 -32.90 18.45 -5.63
C ALA A 2 -32.55 19.91 -5.92
N THR A 3 -32.05 20.63 -4.92
CA THR A 3 -31.64 22.01 -5.10
C THR A 3 -30.29 22.05 -5.83
N THR A 4 -29.96 23.16 -6.50
CA THR A 4 -28.65 23.33 -7.15
C THR A 4 -27.49 23.11 -6.19
N LYS A 5 -27.66 23.43 -4.90
CA LYS A 5 -26.66 23.16 -3.85
C LYS A 5 -26.46 21.67 -3.61
N ASP A 6 -27.54 20.88 -3.60
CA ASP A 6 -27.45 19.44 -3.42
C ASP A 6 -26.72 18.77 -4.58
N ILE A 7 -26.93 19.27 -5.80
CA ILE A 7 -26.23 18.80 -7.00
C ILE A 7 -24.74 19.13 -6.93
N ILE A 8 -24.38 20.37 -6.54
CA ILE A 8 -22.97 20.77 -6.38
C ILE A 8 -22.28 19.94 -5.31
N ALA A 9 -22.90 19.78 -4.13
CA ALA A 9 -22.34 18.98 -3.03
C ALA A 9 -22.14 17.51 -3.44
N ASN A 10 -23.07 16.96 -4.22
CA ASN A 10 -22.95 15.59 -4.72
C ASN A 10 -21.79 15.46 -5.73
N ILE A 11 -21.64 16.40 -6.66
CA ILE A 11 -20.50 16.45 -7.59
C ILE A 11 -19.18 16.58 -6.82
N GLU A 12 -19.09 17.52 -5.88
CA GLU A 12 -17.91 17.69 -5.03
C GLU A 12 -17.58 16.41 -4.26
N GLN A 13 -18.58 15.72 -3.73
CA GLN A 13 -18.40 14.46 -3.02
C GLN A 13 -17.87 13.35 -3.95
N ILE A 14 -18.43 13.18 -5.14
CA ILE A 14 -18.01 12.13 -6.09
C ILE A 14 -16.58 12.40 -6.59
N TYR A 15 -16.29 13.61 -7.06
CA TYR A 15 -14.97 13.95 -7.58
C TYR A 15 -13.91 14.00 -6.47
N GLY A 16 -14.28 14.51 -5.29
CA GLY A 16 -13.43 14.53 -4.10
C GLY A 16 -13.11 13.13 -3.57
N SER A 17 -14.06 12.19 -3.64
CA SER A 17 -13.85 10.79 -3.21
C SER A 17 -12.79 10.09 -4.06
N ASN A 18 -12.89 10.19 -5.38
CA ASN A 18 -11.90 9.58 -6.29
C ASN A 18 -10.50 10.17 -6.09
N ASN A 19 -10.39 11.49 -5.86
CA ASN A 19 -9.11 12.12 -5.56
C ASN A 19 -8.53 11.63 -4.22
N SER A 20 -9.37 11.54 -3.19
CA SER A 20 -8.98 11.09 -1.85
C SER A 20 -8.44 9.66 -1.86
N LEU A 21 -9.11 8.74 -2.57
CA LEU A 21 -8.62 7.37 -2.70
C LEU A 21 -7.26 7.29 -3.41
N ASN A 22 -7.07 8.07 -4.47
CA ASN A 22 -5.77 8.13 -5.17
C ASN A 22 -4.66 8.68 -4.27
N LEU A 23 -4.94 9.75 -3.51
CA LEU A 23 -3.98 10.28 -2.54
C LEU A 23 -3.62 9.24 -1.47
N LEU A 24 -4.60 8.48 -0.98
CA LEU A 24 -4.36 7.46 0.04
C LEU A 24 -3.52 6.30 -0.51
N LYS A 25 -3.74 5.89 -1.77
CA LYS A 25 -2.90 4.89 -2.45
C LYS A 25 -1.46 5.39 -2.63
N ASP A 26 -1.28 6.63 -3.06
CA ASP A 26 0.05 7.22 -3.18
C ASP A 26 0.73 7.34 -1.81
N PHE A 27 -0.04 7.59 -0.74
CA PHE A 27 0.45 7.65 0.62
C PHE A 27 0.94 6.27 1.10
N GLU A 28 0.13 5.24 0.89
CA GLU A 28 0.45 3.85 1.21
C GLU A 28 1.71 3.39 0.48
N ARG A 29 1.84 3.70 -0.82
CA ARG A 29 3.05 3.39 -1.60
C ARG A 29 4.32 3.99 -1.00
N VAL A 30 4.25 5.17 -0.38
CA VAL A 30 5.42 5.74 0.30
C VAL A 30 5.75 4.99 1.59
N LEU A 31 4.76 4.52 2.34
CA LEU A 31 5.01 3.72 3.55
C LEU A 31 5.68 2.38 3.18
N ASP A 32 5.20 1.75 2.10
CA ASP A 32 5.75 0.50 1.57
C ASP A 32 7.18 0.70 1.02
N GLU A 33 7.39 1.66 0.11
CA GLU A 33 8.70 1.91 -0.52
C GLU A 33 9.78 2.35 0.47
N LEU A 34 9.40 2.93 1.61
CA LEU A 34 10.34 3.31 2.67
C LEU A 34 10.55 2.21 3.72
N ASP A 35 10.02 1.00 3.48
CA ASP A 35 10.09 -0.18 4.34
C ASP A 35 9.57 0.06 5.76
N VAL A 36 8.53 0.89 5.90
CA VAL A 36 8.00 1.24 7.23
C VAL A 36 7.34 0.05 7.90
N TYR A 37 6.78 -0.88 7.13
CA TYR A 37 6.12 -2.08 7.66
C TYR A 37 7.09 -3.15 8.18
N VAL A 38 8.41 -2.97 8.02
CA VAL A 38 9.42 -3.84 8.64
C VAL A 38 9.49 -3.63 10.16
N TYR A 39 9.10 -2.44 10.64
CA TYR A 39 9.11 -2.10 12.06
C TYR A 39 7.87 -2.63 12.76
N ASP A 40 8.04 -3.07 14.01
CA ASP A 40 6.98 -3.71 14.78
C ASP A 40 5.78 -2.79 14.98
N GLY A 41 4.58 -3.37 14.89
CA GLY A 41 3.30 -2.68 15.11
C GLY A 41 2.85 -1.77 13.97
N TRP A 42 3.64 -1.50 12.92
CA TRP A 42 3.22 -0.57 11.84
C TRP A 42 2.14 -1.11 10.90
N LEU A 43 2.04 -2.42 10.74
CA LEU A 43 1.12 -3.07 9.80
C LEU A 43 -0.36 -2.91 10.20
N ASP A 44 -0.66 -2.92 11.50
CA ASP A 44 -2.03 -2.97 12.04
C ASP A 44 -2.68 -1.58 12.21
N GLY A 45 -2.12 -0.55 11.56
CA GLY A 45 -2.60 0.82 11.70
C GLY A 45 -3.94 1.06 11.00
N GLU A 46 -4.90 1.63 11.74
CA GLU A 46 -6.22 1.98 11.18
C GLU A 46 -6.31 3.47 10.87
N LEU A 47 -6.77 3.85 9.67
CA LEU A 47 -6.94 5.25 9.29
C LEU A 47 -8.11 5.88 10.08
N VAL A 48 -7.81 6.91 10.88
CA VAL A 48 -8.82 7.68 11.62
C VAL A 48 -9.24 8.94 10.87
N SER A 49 -8.29 9.61 10.22
CA SER A 49 -8.53 10.87 9.53
C SER A 49 -7.59 11.08 8.37
N GLY A 50 -8.11 11.62 7.28
CA GLY A 50 -7.38 11.93 6.06
C GLY A 50 -7.91 11.19 4.83
N PRO A 51 -7.31 11.40 3.65
CA PRO A 51 -6.16 12.31 3.43
C PRO A 51 -6.57 13.78 3.46
N ASN A 52 -5.92 14.58 4.31
CA ASN A 52 -6.13 16.02 4.38
C ASN A 52 -5.06 16.72 3.54
N GLU A 53 -5.48 17.34 2.43
CA GLU A 53 -4.56 17.98 1.49
C GLU A 53 -4.31 19.45 1.87
N SER A 54 -3.04 19.79 2.09
CA SER A 54 -2.57 21.19 2.24
C SER A 54 -1.74 21.59 1.00
N ARG A 55 -1.20 22.82 0.96
CA ARG A 55 -0.38 23.27 -0.18
C ARG A 55 0.80 22.34 -0.48
N TYR A 56 1.54 21.90 0.55
CA TYR A 56 2.78 21.14 0.41
C TYR A 56 2.74 19.73 0.97
N PHE A 57 1.78 19.44 1.85
CA PHE A 57 1.70 18.17 2.57
C PHE A 57 0.34 17.50 2.37
N VAL A 58 0.34 16.18 2.47
CA VAL A 58 -0.86 15.38 2.70
C VAL A 58 -0.75 14.82 4.11
N GLU A 59 -1.79 15.00 4.93
CA GLU A 59 -1.82 14.55 6.31
C GLU A 59 -2.82 13.41 6.51
N CYS A 60 -2.34 12.31 7.08
CA CYS A 60 -3.16 11.19 7.54
C CYS A 60 -2.89 10.94 9.03
N THR A 61 -3.92 10.56 9.78
CA THR A 61 -3.79 10.15 11.18
C THR A 61 -4.30 8.73 11.30
N PHE A 62 -3.46 7.88 11.86
CA PHE A 62 -3.74 6.46 12.07
C PHE A 62 -3.84 6.19 13.57
N MET A 63 -4.56 5.14 13.96
CA MET A 63 -4.63 4.67 15.33
C MET A 63 -4.21 3.22 15.49
N TRP A 64 -3.73 2.93 16.68
CA TRP A 64 -3.39 1.59 17.15
C TRP A 64 -3.98 1.35 18.54
N PRO A 65 -4.30 0.09 18.87
CA PRO A 65 -4.56 -0.30 20.26
C PRO A 65 -3.41 0.12 21.17
N TYR A 66 -3.70 0.50 22.41
CA TYR A 66 -2.68 0.97 23.36
C TYR A 66 -1.52 -0.02 23.56
N GLU A 67 -1.80 -1.32 23.51
CA GLU A 67 -0.83 -2.40 23.68
C GLU A 67 0.06 -2.64 22.45
N ASN A 68 -0.38 -2.22 21.26
CA ASN A 68 0.31 -2.46 19.98
C ASN A 68 0.81 -1.14 19.39
N MET A 69 1.54 -0.37 20.19
CA MET A 69 2.10 0.92 19.74
C MET A 69 3.12 0.69 18.60
N PRO A 70 3.00 1.38 17.46
CA PRO A 70 3.95 1.23 16.37
C PRO A 70 5.33 1.74 16.76
N GLU A 71 6.37 1.01 16.38
CA GLU A 71 7.74 1.29 16.81
C GLU A 71 8.19 2.69 16.36
N PRO A 72 8.73 3.54 17.25
CA PRO A 72 9.16 4.90 16.89
C PRO A 72 10.22 4.96 15.78
N GLN A 73 10.98 3.89 15.56
CA GLN A 73 11.99 3.81 14.50
C GLN A 73 11.39 3.93 13.10
N GLY A 74 10.23 3.32 12.84
CA GLY A 74 9.52 3.50 11.56
C GLY A 74 9.10 4.96 11.34
N GLY A 75 8.74 5.65 12.42
CA GLY A 75 8.43 7.08 12.38
C GLY A 75 9.67 7.92 12.08
N LYS A 76 10.82 7.54 12.63
CA LYS A 76 12.11 8.17 12.35
C LYS A 76 12.53 7.96 10.89
N ARG A 77 12.32 6.76 10.34
CA ARG A 77 12.57 6.46 8.92
C ARG A 77 11.82 7.44 8.01
N LEU A 78 10.55 7.71 8.30
CA LEU A 78 9.77 8.71 7.58
C LEU A 78 10.34 10.13 7.74
N GLN A 79 10.80 10.50 8.93
CA GLN A 79 11.40 11.81 9.18
C GLN A 79 12.68 12.04 8.37
N GLU A 80 13.49 11.00 8.12
CA GLU A 80 14.70 11.09 7.28
C GLU A 80 14.39 11.53 5.84
N TYR A 81 13.18 11.25 5.34
CA TYR A 81 12.72 11.65 4.00
C TYR A 81 11.88 12.94 4.01
N GLY A 82 11.85 13.66 5.13
CA GLY A 82 11.19 14.96 5.27
C GLY A 82 9.70 14.88 5.63
N CYS A 83 9.19 13.72 6.03
CA CYS A 83 7.88 13.61 6.65
C CYS A 83 7.90 14.19 8.06
N LYS A 84 6.74 14.66 8.55
CA LYS A 84 6.56 15.02 9.95
C LYS A 84 5.69 13.97 10.61
N VAL A 85 6.21 13.33 11.64
CA VAL A 85 5.50 12.27 12.38
C VAL A 85 5.30 12.74 13.81
N GLY A 86 4.08 12.64 14.31
CA GLY A 86 3.73 12.95 15.69
C GLY A 86 2.93 11.82 16.32
N PHE A 87 3.27 11.46 17.55
CA PHE A 87 2.56 10.47 18.35
C PHE A 87 1.75 11.19 19.43
N ALA A 88 0.53 10.73 19.69
CA ALA A 88 -0.32 11.24 20.74
C ALA A 88 -1.14 10.11 21.37
N GLU A 89 -1.37 10.19 22.67
CA GLU A 89 -2.35 9.33 23.35
C GLU A 89 -3.75 9.92 23.17
N SER A 90 -4.72 9.06 22.93
CA SER A 90 -6.13 9.42 22.84
C SER A 90 -6.99 8.28 23.38
N ALA A 91 -8.31 8.43 23.33
CA ALA A 91 -9.25 7.39 23.71
C ALA A 91 -10.42 7.32 22.72
N ILE A 92 -10.84 6.10 22.38
CA ILE A 92 -12.05 5.86 21.61
C ILE A 92 -13.21 5.52 22.55
N ALA A 93 -14.34 6.21 22.35
CA ALA A 93 -15.55 5.97 23.13
C ALA A 93 -16.33 4.80 22.52
N LYS A 94 -16.59 3.77 23.33
CA LYS A 94 -17.31 2.56 22.91
C LYS A 94 -18.54 2.37 23.77
N VAL A 95 -19.67 2.10 23.12
CA VAL A 95 -20.91 1.78 23.83
C VAL A 95 -20.80 0.35 24.36
N ARG A 96 -20.95 0.20 25.67
CA ARG A 96 -20.97 -1.10 26.33
C ARG A 96 -22.16 -1.92 25.85
N LYS A 97 -21.91 -3.19 25.50
CA LYS A 97 -22.98 -4.16 25.25
C LYS A 97 -23.73 -4.42 26.56
N ILE A 98 -25.05 -4.20 26.55
CA ILE A 98 -25.91 -4.39 27.73
C ILE A 98 -26.05 -5.89 27.99
N LYS A 99 -25.53 -6.37 29.12
CA LYS A 99 -25.80 -7.71 29.64
C LYS A 99 -26.71 -7.65 30.86
N ASP A 100 -26.46 -6.66 31.73
CA ASP A 100 -27.22 -6.44 32.96
C ASP A 100 -27.88 -5.05 33.01
N VAL A 101 -28.89 -4.88 33.86
CA VAL A 101 -29.58 -3.59 34.08
C VAL A 101 -28.60 -2.48 34.49
N ASN A 102 -27.51 -2.84 35.18
CA ASN A 102 -26.46 -1.91 35.61
C ASN A 102 -25.60 -1.36 34.46
N ASP A 103 -25.62 -1.99 33.28
CA ASP A 103 -24.90 -1.51 32.09
C ASP A 103 -25.66 -0.40 31.36
N ILE A 104 -26.92 -0.14 31.74
CA ILE A 104 -27.75 0.88 31.13
C ILE A 104 -27.44 2.24 31.77
N ARG A 105 -27.32 3.28 30.94
CA ARG A 105 -27.20 4.66 31.43
C ARG A 105 -28.54 5.09 32.07
N PRO A 106 -28.53 5.66 33.30
CA PRO A 106 -29.75 6.08 33.99
C PRO A 106 -30.67 6.91 33.10
N GLY A 107 -31.97 6.56 33.06
CA GLY A 107 -32.98 7.28 32.28
C GLY A 107 -32.95 7.03 30.77
N THR A 108 -32.14 6.09 30.27
CA THR A 108 -32.08 5.74 28.84
C THR A 108 -32.17 4.24 28.63
N ARG A 109 -32.29 3.79 27.37
CA ARG A 109 -32.12 2.38 26.96
C ARG A 109 -30.75 2.12 26.32
N LYS A 110 -29.79 3.03 26.52
CA LYS A 110 -28.46 2.97 25.93
C LYS A 110 -27.46 2.43 26.95
N GLY A 111 -26.49 1.65 26.47
CA GLY A 111 -25.38 1.19 27.32
C GLY A 111 -24.54 2.36 27.82
N LYS A 112 -23.80 2.13 28.91
CA LYS A 112 -22.75 3.03 29.37
C LYS A 112 -21.67 3.19 28.29
N ILE A 113 -20.94 4.30 28.36
CA ILE A 113 -19.83 4.58 27.44
C ILE A 113 -18.55 4.24 28.19
N ASP A 114 -17.81 3.29 27.63
CA ASP A 114 -16.46 2.96 28.06
C ASP A 114 -15.46 3.67 27.14
N TYR A 115 -14.28 3.97 27.68
CA TYR A 115 -13.19 4.57 26.92
C TYR A 115 -12.06 3.56 26.83
N GLU A 116 -11.65 3.24 25.60
CA GLU A 116 -10.49 2.40 25.32
C GLU A 116 -9.34 3.33 24.89
N ASN A 117 -8.20 3.26 25.57
CA ASN A 117 -7.03 4.07 25.23
C ASN A 117 -6.45 3.60 23.89
N ILE A 118 -5.97 4.54 23.09
CA ILE A 118 -5.39 4.29 21.77
C ILE A 118 -4.17 5.19 21.56
N TRP A 119 -3.26 4.74 20.72
CA TRP A 119 -2.20 5.56 20.16
C TRP A 119 -2.68 6.17 18.85
N MET A 120 -2.39 7.45 18.64
CA MET A 120 -2.58 8.12 17.36
C MET A 120 -1.24 8.53 16.78
N VAL A 121 -1.01 8.21 15.50
CA VAL A 121 0.17 8.66 14.75
C VAL A 121 -0.30 9.56 13.63
N LYS A 122 0.04 10.84 13.72
CA LYS A 122 -0.18 11.82 12.66
C LYS A 122 1.05 11.89 11.77
N ILE A 123 0.87 11.64 10.48
CA ILE A 123 1.92 11.67 9.47
C ILE A 123 1.59 12.74 8.43
N ALA A 124 2.43 13.75 8.32
CA ALA A 124 2.38 14.76 7.26
C ALA A 124 3.46 14.49 6.23
N MET A 125 3.05 14.06 5.04
CA MET A 125 3.93 13.63 3.97
C MET A 125 4.10 14.73 2.91
N PRO A 126 5.33 15.07 2.49
CA PRO A 126 5.53 16.04 1.42
C PRO A 126 4.99 15.52 0.08
N LYS A 127 4.19 16.32 -0.62
CA LYS A 127 3.69 15.97 -1.97
C LYS A 127 4.81 15.68 -2.97
N ARG A 128 5.98 16.30 -2.78
CA ARG A 128 7.16 16.05 -3.61
C ARG A 128 7.66 14.62 -3.46
N LEU A 129 7.66 14.08 -2.23
CA LEU A 129 8.10 12.71 -1.95
C LEU A 129 7.15 11.70 -2.63
N MET A 130 5.83 11.87 -2.43
CA MET A 130 4.80 11.02 -3.05
C MET A 130 4.95 10.98 -4.58
N LYS A 131 5.13 12.15 -5.23
CA LYS A 131 5.33 12.24 -6.68
C LYS A 131 6.63 11.57 -7.15
N ASN A 132 7.70 11.64 -6.37
CA ASN A 132 8.97 11.03 -6.73
C ASN A 132 8.87 9.49 -6.68
N ILE A 133 8.25 8.96 -5.63
CA ILE A 133 8.03 7.51 -5.46
C ILE A 133 7.07 6.97 -6.53
N ASP A 134 5.95 7.64 -6.80
CA ASP A 134 5.01 7.24 -7.86
C ASP A 134 5.68 7.17 -9.25
N ARG A 135 6.57 8.11 -9.56
CA ARG A 135 7.36 8.06 -10.81
C ARG A 135 8.31 6.87 -10.85
N GLY A 136 9.02 6.61 -9.76
CA GLY A 136 9.93 5.46 -9.64
C GLY A 136 9.17 4.15 -9.88
N TYR A 137 8.04 3.99 -9.19
CA TYR A 137 7.18 2.82 -9.29
C TYR A 137 6.65 2.59 -10.71
N LYS A 138 6.10 3.62 -11.36
CA LYS A 138 5.59 3.54 -12.75
C LYS A 138 6.67 3.20 -13.77
N ASN A 139 7.89 3.68 -13.58
CA ASN A 139 9.01 3.36 -14.47
C ASN A 139 9.43 1.90 -14.32
N LEU A 140 9.46 1.39 -13.09
CA LEU A 140 9.77 -0.02 -12.81
C LEU A 140 8.75 -0.95 -13.47
N ASP A 141 7.46 -0.63 -13.34
CA ASP A 141 6.37 -1.41 -13.95
C ASP A 141 6.44 -1.40 -15.49
N ARG A 142 6.72 -0.25 -16.11
CA ARG A 142 6.89 -0.17 -17.56
C ARG A 142 8.02 -1.04 -18.05
N ASN A 143 9.16 -1.03 -17.35
CA ASN A 143 10.31 -1.86 -17.71
C ASN A 143 9.96 -3.35 -17.57
N LYS A 144 9.30 -3.76 -16.48
CA LYS A 144 8.84 -5.15 -16.29
C LYS A 144 7.90 -5.61 -17.41
N VAL A 145 6.93 -4.78 -17.78
CA VAL A 145 5.99 -5.10 -18.88
C VAL A 145 6.73 -5.21 -20.21
N GLN A 146 7.68 -4.33 -20.48
CA GLN A 146 8.48 -4.36 -21.69
C GLN A 146 9.38 -5.60 -21.76
N ASP A 147 9.99 -6.00 -20.63
CA ASP A 147 10.77 -7.23 -20.53
C ASP A 147 9.89 -8.48 -20.73
N ILE A 148 8.70 -8.52 -20.15
CA ILE A 148 7.75 -9.63 -20.38
C ILE A 148 7.37 -9.70 -21.86
N MET A 149 7.05 -8.56 -22.50
CA MET A 149 6.70 -8.52 -23.92
C MET A 149 7.88 -8.92 -24.82
N ALA A 150 9.08 -8.47 -24.51
CA ALA A 150 10.30 -8.85 -25.23
C ALA A 150 10.60 -10.35 -25.08
N ASN A 151 10.52 -10.90 -23.87
CA ASN A 151 10.72 -12.33 -23.62
C ASN A 151 9.63 -13.20 -24.26
N ASN A 152 8.37 -12.75 -24.31
CA ASN A 152 7.29 -13.47 -24.99
C ASN A 152 7.45 -13.44 -26.52
N ALA A 153 8.02 -12.37 -27.08
CA ALA A 153 8.38 -12.30 -28.50
C ALA A 153 9.56 -13.24 -28.85
N VAL A 154 10.47 -13.49 -27.92
CA VAL A 154 11.54 -14.49 -28.08
C VAL A 154 10.98 -15.92 -28.05
N ASN A 155 10.02 -16.22 -27.16
CA ASN A 155 9.38 -17.53 -27.09
C ASN A 155 8.43 -17.86 -28.27
N MET A 156 7.91 -16.86 -28.98
CA MET A 156 7.08 -17.04 -30.18
C MET A 156 7.88 -17.35 -31.46
N ASN A 157 9.23 -17.28 -31.41
CA ASN A 157 10.11 -17.48 -32.57
C ASN A 157 10.86 -18.82 -32.58
N LEU A 158 10.46 -19.80 -31.77
CA LEU A 158 10.98 -21.16 -31.83
C LEU A 158 9.93 -22.12 -32.39
N GLU A 159 9.93 -22.29 -33.72
CA GLU A 159 9.81 -23.56 -34.46
C GLU A 159 9.68 -23.27 -35.98
N PRO A 160 10.05 -24.17 -36.92
CA PRO A 160 10.78 -25.44 -36.81
C PRO A 160 12.01 -25.48 -37.76
N ALA A 161 13.13 -26.08 -37.36
CA ALA A 161 14.21 -26.40 -38.29
C ALA A 161 14.29 -27.92 -38.48
N GLN A 162 13.57 -28.39 -39.50
CA GLN A 162 13.75 -29.70 -40.13
C GLN A 162 15.18 -29.86 -40.67
N GLU A 163 15.66 -31.11 -40.56
CA GLU A 163 16.56 -31.79 -41.50
C GLU A 163 17.82 -31.04 -41.96
N VAL A 164 18.93 -31.29 -41.27
CA VAL A 164 20.27 -31.25 -41.89
C VAL A 164 21.11 -32.44 -41.47
N ALA A 165 21.34 -33.30 -42.46
CA ALA A 165 22.56 -34.08 -42.69
C ALA A 165 22.88 -35.26 -41.76
N ALA A 166 22.08 -36.32 -41.84
CA ALA A 166 22.58 -37.69 -41.66
C ALA A 166 23.21 -38.22 -42.96
N GLN A 167 24.25 -37.56 -43.47
CA GLN A 167 25.07 -38.04 -44.58
C GLN A 167 26.50 -37.52 -44.47
N THR A 168 27.38 -38.27 -43.80
CA THR A 168 28.75 -38.65 -44.25
C THR A 168 29.55 -39.17 -43.05
N GLU A 169 29.50 -40.47 -42.80
CA GLU A 169 30.57 -41.17 -42.07
C GLU A 169 31.08 -42.34 -42.93
N ALA A 170 32.19 -42.06 -43.62
CA ALA A 170 33.28 -42.96 -44.05
C ALA A 170 34.12 -42.15 -45.08
N PRO A 171 35.45 -42.34 -45.21
CA PRO A 171 36.21 -43.56 -44.87
C PRO A 171 37.62 -43.36 -44.25
N ALA A 172 38.21 -44.48 -43.79
CA ALA A 172 39.61 -44.96 -44.00
C ALA A 172 40.07 -45.78 -42.76
N ASP A 173 40.15 -47.12 -42.83
CA ASP A 173 41.32 -47.96 -43.23
C ASP A 173 42.48 -47.83 -42.20
N ASP A 174 43.12 -48.86 -41.61
CA ASP A 174 43.53 -50.17 -42.12
C ASP A 174 43.96 -51.12 -40.95
N ALA A 175 43.94 -52.43 -41.23
CA ALA A 175 44.71 -53.57 -40.68
C ALA A 175 45.06 -53.74 -39.18
N ALA A 176 44.56 -54.85 -38.58
CA ALA A 176 45.41 -55.86 -37.91
C ALA A 176 44.64 -57.16 -37.56
N ALA A 177 44.91 -58.22 -38.33
CA ALA A 177 45.08 -59.65 -38.02
C ALA A 177 44.39 -60.36 -36.81
N GLN A 178 44.05 -61.65 -37.07
CA GLN A 178 43.71 -62.80 -36.19
C GLN A 178 42.19 -63.05 -36.07
N GLN A 179 41.59 -64.18 -36.48
CA GLN A 179 41.99 -65.52 -36.95
C GLN A 179 41.01 -66.02 -38.00
#